data_AF-A0A7C4BII0-F1
#
_entry.id   AF-A0A7C4BII0-F1
#
_cell.length_a   1.000
_cell.length_b   1.000
_cell.length_c   1.000
_cell.angle_alpha   90.00
_cell.angle_beta   90.00
_cell.angle_gamma   90.00
#
_symmetry.space_group_name_H-M   'P 1'
#
loop_
_entity.id
_entity.type
_entity.pdbx_description
1 polymer ?
#
loop_
_entity_poly.entity_id
_entity_poly.type
_entity_poly.pdbx_seq_one_letter_code
_entity_poly.pdbx_strand_id
1 'polypeptide(L)'
;MKKKLQFLEKDKTSYQLSEKCLQYIEKYKPDQAVATGYGRNLINTNLENCITLSEIKAFAIGAKYIHPEGRTILDIGGQDTKIISLDGKGKVRNERPLFRRNRKVFKNNV
;
A
#
# COMPACT_ATOMS: atom_id res chain seq x y z
N MET A 1 -14.06 0.56 20.65
CA MET A 1 -14.04 1.88 19.97
C MET A 1 -13.04 1.82 18.83
N LYS A 2 -13.38 2.24 17.60
CA LYS A 2 -12.41 2.29 16.50
C LYS A 2 -11.45 3.45 16.76
N LYS A 3 -10.14 3.19 16.86
CA LYS A 3 -9.10 4.24 16.83
C LYS A 3 -9.26 5.05 15.55
N LYS A 4 -9.28 6.38 15.69
CA LYS A 4 -9.35 7.34 14.59
C LYS A 4 -7.94 7.71 14.14
N LEU A 5 -7.77 7.96 12.85
CA LEU A 5 -6.52 8.53 12.31
C LEU A 5 -6.27 9.88 13.00
N GLN A 6 -5.13 10.01 13.67
CA GLN A 6 -4.77 11.23 14.40
C GLN A 6 -4.03 12.24 13.53
N PHE A 7 -3.24 11.76 12.56
CA PHE A 7 -2.39 12.59 11.73
C PHE A 7 -2.20 11.97 10.33
N LEU A 8 -2.12 12.81 9.29
CA LEU A 8 -1.83 12.42 7.92
C LEU A 8 -0.95 13.49 7.26
N GLU A 9 0.27 13.12 6.91
CA GLU A 9 1.15 13.93 6.06
C GLU A 9 1.34 13.23 4.71
N LYS A 10 1.32 14.01 3.63
CA LYS A 10 1.57 13.54 2.27
C LYS A 10 2.64 14.44 1.64
N ASP A 11 3.58 13.84 0.93
CA ASP A 11 4.60 14.55 0.17
C ASP A 11 4.52 14.18 -1.32
N LYS A 12 5.15 14.98 -2.17
CA LYS A 12 5.33 14.69 -3.59
C LYS A 12 6.24 13.48 -3.76
N THR A 13 5.99 12.70 -4.83
CA THR A 13 6.86 11.58 -5.21
C THR A 13 8.28 12.08 -5.45
N SER A 14 9.25 11.53 -4.72
CA SER A 14 10.68 11.80 -4.90
C SER A 14 11.36 10.64 -5.63
N TYR A 15 12.44 10.91 -6.37
CA TYR A 15 13.32 9.87 -6.92
C TYR A 15 14.16 9.18 -5.83
N GLN A 16 14.31 9.82 -4.66
CA GLN A 16 15.03 9.30 -3.49
C GLN A 16 14.05 8.88 -2.38
N LEU A 17 13.24 7.84 -2.63
CA LEU A 17 12.24 7.38 -1.67
C LEU A 17 12.82 6.95 -0.31
N SER A 18 13.94 6.23 -0.32
CA SER A 18 14.55 5.69 0.91
C SER A 18 14.97 6.80 1.87
N GLU A 19 15.70 7.80 1.38
CA GLU A 19 16.12 8.98 2.15
C GLU A 19 14.91 9.71 2.73
N LYS A 20 13.87 9.89 1.92
CA LYS A 20 12.64 10.55 2.35
C LYS A 20 11.95 9.78 3.48
N CYS A 21 11.84 8.46 3.36
CA CYS A 21 11.28 7.61 4.41
C CYS A 21 12.09 7.69 5.71
N LEU A 22 13.43 7.74 5.63
CA LEU A 22 14.28 7.92 6.80
C LEU A 22 14.07 9.28 7.47
N GLN A 23 13.91 10.35 6.69
CA GLN A 23 13.57 11.68 7.23
C GLN A 23 12.24 11.66 8.00
N TYR A 24 11.22 10.96 7.50
CA TYR A 24 9.95 10.79 8.20
C TYR A 24 10.12 10.02 9.51
N ILE A 25 10.89 8.94 9.49
CA ILE A 25 11.12 8.12 10.68
C ILE A 25 11.90 8.90 11.74
N GLU A 26 12.93 9.66 11.36
CA GLU A 26 13.66 10.51 12.30
C GLU A 26 12.79 11.66 12.85
N LYS A 27 11.94 12.25 11.99
CA LYS A 27 11.02 13.33 12.38
C LYS A 27 9.97 12.87 13.40
N TYR A 28 9.39 11.68 13.20
CA TYR A 28 8.26 11.20 14.01
C TYR A 28 8.62 10.17 15.08
N LYS A 29 9.79 9.54 14.97
CA LYS A 29 10.31 8.50 15.88
C LYS A 29 9.24 7.47 16.28
N PRO A 30 8.59 6.82 15.29
CA PRO A 30 7.50 5.90 15.60
C PRO A 30 8.02 4.64 16.29
N ASP A 31 7.24 4.09 17.22
CA ASP A 31 7.54 2.79 17.84
C ASP A 31 7.54 1.64 16.80
N GLN A 32 6.72 1.77 15.74
CA GLN A 32 6.56 0.79 14.69
C GLN A 32 6.30 1.46 13.34
N ALA A 33 7.05 1.03 12.31
CA ALA A 33 6.79 1.42 10.92
C ALA A 33 6.18 0.26 10.13
N VAL A 34 5.23 0.56 9.25
CA VAL A 34 4.63 -0.40 8.32
C VAL A 34 4.68 0.16 6.90
N ALA A 35 5.24 -0.58 5.96
CA ALA A 35 5.38 -0.18 4.57
C ALA A 35 4.53 -1.04 3.64
N THR A 36 3.85 -0.39 2.68
CA THR A 36 3.12 -1.04 1.60
C THR A 36 3.42 -0.38 0.25
N GLY A 37 2.85 -0.88 -0.84
CA GLY A 37 3.20 -0.44 -2.20
C GLY A 37 4.32 -1.27 -2.85
N TYR A 38 4.62 -0.95 -4.11
CA TYR A 38 5.75 -1.52 -4.84
C TYR A 38 7.11 -1.16 -4.22
N GLY A 39 7.23 0.04 -3.66
CA GLY A 39 8.46 0.53 -3.02
C GLY A 39 8.70 0.00 -1.61
N ARG A 40 7.81 -0.82 -1.04
CA ARG A 40 7.88 -1.22 0.38
C ARG A 40 9.19 -1.89 0.80
N ASN A 41 9.85 -2.60 -0.12
CA ASN A 41 11.10 -3.29 0.17
C ASN A 41 12.31 -2.34 0.24
N LEU A 42 12.20 -1.14 -0.33
CA LEU A 42 13.27 -0.12 -0.28
C LEU A 42 13.51 0.42 1.13
N ILE A 43 12.51 0.29 2.01
CA ILE A 43 12.60 0.73 3.41
C ILE A 43 13.22 -0.36 4.28
N ASN A 44 12.92 -1.63 3.99
CA ASN A 44 13.35 -2.77 4.78
C ASN A 44 14.88 -2.98 4.77
N THR A 45 15.60 -2.44 3.79
CA THR A 45 17.07 -2.53 3.74
C THR A 45 17.76 -1.67 4.79
N ASN A 46 17.10 -0.63 5.31
CA ASN A 46 17.71 0.36 6.19
C ASN A 46 17.08 0.42 7.59
N LEU A 47 16.03 -0.37 7.83
CA LEU A 47 15.21 -0.31 9.06
C LEU A 47 14.78 -1.70 9.49
N GLU A 48 15.50 -2.28 10.44
CA GLU A 48 15.24 -3.63 10.98
C GLU A 48 13.82 -3.78 11.54
N ASN A 49 13.24 -2.70 12.07
CA ASN A 49 11.91 -2.70 12.71
C ASN A 49 10.77 -2.31 11.75
N CYS A 50 10.96 -2.38 10.42
CA CYS A 50 9.91 -2.07 9.45
C CYS A 50 9.15 -3.32 8.99
N ILE A 51 7.84 -3.37 9.24
CA ILE A 51 6.99 -4.46 8.72
C ILE A 51 6.58 -4.14 7.29
N THR A 52 6.82 -5.05 6.35
CA THR A 52 6.33 -4.91 4.97
C THR A 52 5.04 -5.70 4.76
N LEU A 53 4.07 -5.08 4.07
CA LEU A 53 2.78 -5.69 3.71
C LEU A 53 2.46 -5.40 2.25
N SER A 54 1.85 -6.37 1.54
CA SER A 54 1.30 -6.10 0.22
C SER A 54 0.13 -5.11 0.29
N GLU A 55 -0.08 -4.33 -0.76
CA GLU A 55 -1.21 -3.39 -0.86
C GLU A 55 -2.54 -4.11 -0.67
N ILE A 56 -2.67 -5.28 -1.29
CA ILE A 56 -3.83 -6.16 -1.16
C ILE A 56 -4.09 -6.52 0.31
N LYS A 57 -3.05 -6.92 1.05
CA LYS A 57 -3.19 -7.28 2.47
C LYS A 57 -3.50 -6.06 3.33
N ALA A 58 -2.86 -4.92 3.06
CA ALA A 58 -3.12 -3.66 3.75
C ALA A 58 -4.59 -3.23 3.57
N PHE A 59 -5.12 -3.30 2.34
CA PHE A 59 -6.53 -3.03 2.05
C PHE A 59 -7.47 -4.04 2.71
N ALA A 60 -7.17 -5.34 2.68
CA ALA A 60 -8.01 -6.34 3.33
C ALA A 60 -8.15 -6.08 4.84
N ILE A 61 -7.03 -5.79 5.53
CA ILE A 61 -7.01 -5.47 6.96
C ILE A 61 -7.80 -4.18 7.24
N GLY A 62 -7.52 -3.11 6.48
CA GLY A 62 -8.18 -1.83 6.63
C GLY A 62 -9.69 -1.92 6.36
N ALA A 63 -10.10 -2.61 5.29
CA ALA A 63 -11.49 -2.81 4.94
C ALA A 63 -12.24 -3.59 6.01
N LYS A 64 -11.67 -4.70 6.53
CA LYS A 64 -12.31 -5.46 7.62
C LYS A 64 -12.48 -4.63 8.89
N TYR A 65 -11.51 -3.77 9.19
CA TYR A 65 -11.57 -2.88 10.36
C TYR A 65 -12.64 -1.79 10.20
N ILE A 66 -12.71 -1.15 9.03
CA ILE A 66 -13.64 -0.03 8.78
C ILE A 66 -15.06 -0.54 8.48
N HIS A 67 -15.18 -1.58 7.64
CA HIS A 67 -16.44 -2.20 7.22
C HIS A 67 -16.40 -3.72 7.47
N PRO A 68 -16.73 -4.19 8.69
CA PRO A 68 -16.61 -5.60 9.05
C PRO A 68 -17.41 -6.58 8.16
N GLU A 69 -18.50 -6.11 7.57
CA GLU A 69 -19.35 -6.89 6.64
C GLU A 69 -18.93 -6.77 5.18
N GLY A 70 -17.96 -5.90 4.86
CA GLY A 70 -17.45 -5.73 3.51
C GLY A 70 -16.83 -7.02 2.97
N ARG A 71 -17.25 -7.44 1.78
CA ARG A 71 -16.78 -8.67 1.12
C ARG A 71 -15.98 -8.43 -0.15
N THR A 72 -16.01 -7.21 -0.68
CA THR A 72 -15.35 -6.87 -1.93
C THR A 72 -14.71 -5.50 -1.80
N ILE A 73 -13.46 -5.39 -2.24
CA ILE A 73 -12.73 -4.13 -2.38
C ILE A 73 -12.52 -3.89 -3.86
N LEU A 74 -12.88 -2.70 -4.32
CA LEU A 74 -12.54 -2.20 -5.64
C LEU A 74 -11.46 -1.12 -5.46
N ASP A 75 -10.24 -1.47 -5.82
CA ASP A 75 -9.10 -0.56 -5.81
C ASP A 75 -8.96 0.05 -7.21
N ILE A 76 -9.30 1.33 -7.35
CA ILE A 76 -9.25 2.06 -8.61
C ILE A 76 -8.00 2.94 -8.62
N GLY A 77 -6.89 2.36 -9.06
CA GLY A 77 -5.61 3.05 -9.21
C GLY A 77 -5.40 3.66 -10.59
N GLY A 78 -4.29 4.40 -10.75
CA GLY A 78 -3.92 5.01 -12.03
C GLY A 78 -3.30 4.04 -13.04
N GLN A 79 -2.53 3.04 -12.57
CA GLN A 79 -1.87 2.05 -13.43
C GLN A 79 -2.73 0.80 -13.64
N ASP A 80 -3.36 0.32 -12.56
CA ASP A 80 -4.27 -0.80 -12.60
C ASP A 80 -5.46 -0.63 -11.64
N THR A 81 -6.57 -1.24 -12.05
CA THR A 81 -7.75 -1.39 -11.21
C THR A 81 -7.80 -2.84 -10.73
N LYS A 82 -8.02 -3.08 -9.44
CA LYS A 82 -8.09 -4.44 -8.86
C LYS A 82 -9.42 -4.66 -8.16
N ILE A 83 -9.90 -5.90 -8.26
CA ILE A 83 -10.99 -6.40 -7.43
C ILE A 83 -10.39 -7.42 -6.46
N ILE A 84 -10.66 -7.25 -5.18
CA ILE A 84 -10.21 -8.14 -4.10
C ILE A 84 -11.45 -8.67 -3.39
N SER A 85 -11.65 -9.99 -3.35
CA SER A 85 -12.75 -10.60 -2.59
C SER A 85 -12.25 -11.10 -1.24
N LEU A 86 -13.04 -10.87 -0.20
CA LEU A 86 -12.76 -11.23 1.17
C LEU A 86 -13.74 -12.30 1.68
N ASP A 87 -13.27 -13.15 2.59
CA ASP A 87 -14.10 -14.12 3.31
C ASP A 87 -14.85 -13.51 4.51
N GLY A 88 -15.61 -14.37 5.21
CA GLY A 88 -16.26 -14.11 6.51
C GLY A 88 -15.43 -13.29 7.50
N LYS A 89 -14.14 -13.62 7.56
CA LYS A 89 -13.16 -13.15 8.54
C LYS A 89 -12.31 -11.99 8.00
N GLY A 90 -12.51 -11.55 6.76
CA GLY A 90 -11.73 -10.48 6.12
C GLY A 90 -10.42 -10.96 5.49
N LYS A 91 -10.22 -12.28 5.35
CA LYS A 91 -9.06 -12.83 4.62
C LYS A 91 -9.32 -12.74 3.12
N VAL A 92 -8.26 -12.47 2.36
CA VAL A 92 -8.30 -12.45 0.90
C VAL A 92 -8.59 -13.86 0.39
N ARG A 93 -9.64 -14.01 -0.41
CA ARG A 93 -9.97 -15.25 -1.13
C ARG A 93 -9.31 -15.28 -2.49
N ASN A 94 -9.43 -14.17 -3.21
CA ASN A 94 -8.84 -13.99 -4.52
C ASN A 94 -8.75 -12.50 -4.86
N GLU A 95 -7.87 -12.19 -5.80
CA GLU A 95 -7.73 -10.90 -6.42
C GLU A 95 -7.64 -11.07 -7.94
N ARG A 96 -8.15 -10.09 -8.68
CA ARG A 96 -7.98 -10.03 -10.12
C ARG A 96 -7.80 -8.58 -10.60
N PRO A 97 -6.89 -8.33 -11.56
CA PRO A 97 -6.88 -7.05 -12.26
C PRO A 97 -8.16 -6.93 -13.11
N LEU A 98 -8.81 -5.79 -13.04
CA LEU A 98 -9.95 -5.44 -13.91
C LEU A 98 -9.47 -4.72 -15.17
N PHE A 99 -8.44 -3.88 -15.03
CA PHE A 99 -7.83 -3.15 -16.14
C PHE A 99 -6.34 -2.92 -15.85
N ARG A 100 -5.49 -3.12 -16.86
CA ARG A 100 -4.05 -2.83 -16.82
C ARG A 100 -3.69 -2.00 -18.03
N ARG A 101 -3.21 -0.78 -17.83
CA ARG A 101 -2.70 0.05 -18.94
C ARG A 101 -1.42 -0.60 -19.49
N ASN A 102 -1.45 -1.09 -20.73
CA ASN A 102 -0.29 -1.66 -21.43
C ASN A 102 0.85 -0.62 -21.54
N ARG A 103 2.03 -0.88 -20.96
CA ARG A 103 3.26 -0.14 -21.26
C ARG A 103 3.91 -0.62 -22.57
N LYS A 104 3.23 -0.47 -23.72
CA LYS A 104 3.85 -0.67 -25.05
C LYS A 104 3.72 0.59 -25.91
N VAL A 105 4.32 1.69 -25.45
CA VAL A 105 4.82 2.84 -26.23
C VAL A 105 5.86 3.44 -25.28
N PHE A 106 7.16 3.14 -25.32
CA PHE A 106 8.15 3.37 -26.35
C PHE A 106 9.16 2.21 -26.35
N LYS A 107 9.17 1.41 -27.42
CA LYS A 107 10.38 0.69 -27.83
C LYS A 107 10.66 1.13 -29.26
N ASN A 108 11.86 1.68 -29.43
CA ASN A 108 12.59 1.97 -30.67
C ASN A 108 12.13 3.20 -31.48
N ASN A 109 12.95 4.25 -31.43
CA ASN A 109 13.68 4.77 -32.59
C ASN A 109 14.88 5.59 -32.08
N VAL A 110 15.98 4.88 -31.81
CA VAL A 110 17.34 5.39 -32.01
C VAL A 110 17.94 4.48 -33.08
#